data_AF-A0A1J7H9Y9-F1
#
_entry.id   AF-A0A1J7H9Y9-F1
#
_cell.length_a   1.000
_cell.length_b   1.000
_cell.length_c   1.000
_cell.angle_alpha   90.00
_cell.angle_beta   90.00
_cell.angle_gamma   90.00
#
_symmetry.space_group_name_H-M   'P 1'
#
loop_
_entity.id
_entity.type
_entity.pdbx_description
1 polymer ?
#
loop_
_entity_poly.entity_id
_entity_poly.type
_entity_poly.pdbx_seq_one_letter_code
_entity_poly.pdbx_strand_id
1 'polypeptide(L)'
;MTRFRSKIRVGILIIVVVGTCLAALYGLLQPISNGCIMTYMYPTYIPIASSESVSPVKYGLYLYHEGWKKIDVKEHLKKLSGVPVLFIPGNGGSYKQASCFCHFIYNTERSYFVINTLLVRSLAAESDRAYQSGPLDRTFYQEASLSPEEGGAYIDLSGFQLPNQYTRRLDWFAVDLEGEHSAMDGAILEEHTEYVVYAIHKVSLLSFLDYIQGK
;
A
#
# COMPACT_ATOMS: atom_id res chain seq x y z
N MET A 1 -22.22 21.98 -72.93
CA MET A 1 -22.79 21.61 -71.61
C MET A 1 -21.85 20.82 -70.69
N THR A 2 -20.82 20.13 -71.19
CA THR A 2 -19.89 19.29 -70.39
C THR A 2 -18.95 20.11 -69.47
N ARG A 3 -18.41 21.23 -69.94
CA ARG A 3 -17.48 22.11 -69.20
C ARG A 3 -18.04 22.66 -67.89
N PHE A 4 -19.36 22.89 -67.82
CA PHE A 4 -20.04 23.41 -66.63
C PHE A 4 -20.21 22.31 -65.56
N ARG A 5 -20.52 21.08 -65.98
CA ARG A 5 -20.63 19.91 -65.08
C ARG A 5 -19.31 19.56 -64.42
N SER A 6 -18.17 19.74 -65.12
CA SER A 6 -16.84 19.54 -64.55
C SER A 6 -16.50 20.56 -63.47
N LYS A 7 -16.84 21.84 -63.65
CA LYS A 7 -16.62 22.89 -62.65
C LYS A 7 -17.44 22.66 -61.37
N ILE A 8 -18.68 22.17 -61.51
CA ILE A 8 -19.53 21.79 -60.38
C ILE A 8 -18.92 20.60 -59.61
N ARG A 9 -18.44 19.57 -60.32
CA ARG A 9 -17.78 18.41 -59.69
C ARG A 9 -16.52 18.80 -58.91
N VAL A 10 -15.70 19.70 -59.46
CA VAL A 10 -14.52 20.23 -58.77
C VAL A 10 -14.93 21.04 -57.53
N GLY A 11 -15.97 21.87 -57.65
CA GLY A 11 -16.51 22.61 -56.49
C GLY A 11 -16.98 21.70 -55.36
N ILE A 12 -17.69 20.61 -55.68
CA ILE A 12 -18.13 19.62 -54.69
C ILE A 12 -16.94 18.92 -54.02
N LEU A 13 -15.91 18.54 -54.77
CA LEU A 13 -14.70 17.92 -54.22
C LEU A 13 -13.99 18.84 -53.23
N ILE A 14 -13.87 20.13 -53.54
CA ILE A 14 -13.25 21.11 -52.65
C ILE A 14 -14.05 21.21 -51.34
N ILE A 15 -15.38 21.29 -51.42
CA ILE A 15 -16.24 21.38 -50.23
C ILE A 15 -16.09 20.13 -49.34
N VAL A 16 -16.06 18.94 -49.95
CA VAL A 16 -15.88 17.69 -49.20
C VAL A 16 -14.52 17.64 -48.52
N VAL A 17 -13.43 18.00 -49.22
CA VAL A 17 -12.08 18.03 -48.66
C VAL A 17 -12.01 19.02 -47.50
N VAL A 18 -12.49 20.25 -47.69
CA VAL A 18 -12.51 21.28 -46.64
C VAL A 18 -13.34 20.83 -45.44
N GLY A 19 -14.52 20.25 -45.67
CA GLY A 19 -15.37 19.71 -44.61
C GLY A 19 -14.67 18.61 -43.80
N THR A 20 -13.99 17.67 -44.46
CA THR A 20 -13.24 16.61 -43.78
C THR A 20 -12.03 17.16 -43.00
N CYS A 21 -11.31 18.14 -43.54
CA CYS A 21 -10.21 18.79 -42.83
C CYS A 21 -10.70 19.55 -41.59
N LEU A 22 -11.83 20.26 -41.68
CA LEU A 22 -12.41 20.96 -40.54
C LEU A 22 -12.91 20.00 -39.46
N ALA A 23 -13.54 18.89 -39.84
CA ALA A 23 -13.97 17.86 -38.90
C ALA A 23 -12.78 17.17 -38.21
N ALA A 24 -11.72 16.83 -38.96
CA ALA A 24 -10.50 16.26 -38.41
C ALA A 24 -9.78 17.23 -37.47
N LEU A 25 -9.68 18.50 -37.84
CA LEU A 25 -9.10 19.55 -36.99
C LEU A 25 -9.92 19.75 -35.72
N TYR A 26 -11.25 19.76 -35.81
CA TYR A 26 -12.13 19.85 -34.65
C TYR A 26 -11.94 18.65 -33.71
N GLY A 27 -11.80 17.44 -34.23
CA GLY A 27 -11.51 16.24 -33.43
C GLY A 27 -10.14 16.27 -32.74
N LEU A 28 -9.12 16.88 -33.37
CA LEU A 28 -7.80 17.08 -32.76
C LEU A 28 -7.78 18.20 -31.71
N LEU A 29 -8.66 19.20 -31.87
CA LEU A 29 -8.78 20.33 -30.95
C LEU A 29 -9.71 20.06 -29.76
N GLN A 30 -10.48 18.97 -29.76
CA GLN A 30 -11.26 18.60 -28.59
C GLN A 30 -10.30 18.26 -27.44
N PRO A 31 -10.29 19.03 -26.34
CA PRO A 31 -9.48 18.67 -25.19
C PRO A 31 -10.04 17.37 -24.62
N ILE A 32 -9.16 16.39 -24.46
CA ILE A 32 -9.45 15.19 -23.67
C ILE A 32 -9.91 15.70 -22.30
N SER A 33 -11.13 15.36 -21.88
CA SER A 33 -11.58 15.74 -20.55
C SER A 33 -10.59 15.16 -19.55
N ASN A 34 -9.97 16.01 -18.74
CA ASN A 34 -9.07 15.56 -17.69
C ASN A 34 -9.91 14.73 -16.71
N GLY A 35 -9.88 13.40 -16.87
CA GLY A 35 -10.39 12.45 -15.89
C GLY A 35 -9.59 12.47 -14.58
N CYS A 36 -8.68 13.43 -14.40
CA CYS A 36 -8.01 13.78 -13.15
C CYS A 36 -9.05 14.28 -12.13
N ILE A 37 -9.82 13.35 -11.58
CA ILE A 37 -10.48 13.55 -10.30
C ILE A 37 -9.35 13.59 -9.27
N MET A 38 -9.16 14.74 -8.62
CA MET A 38 -8.18 14.84 -7.55
C MET A 38 -8.62 13.96 -6.38
N THR A 39 -7.88 12.90 -6.12
CA THR A 39 -8.02 12.10 -4.91
C THR A 39 -7.24 12.78 -3.78
N TYR A 40 -7.97 13.41 -2.86
CA TYR A 40 -7.36 13.97 -1.65
C TYR A 40 -7.19 12.88 -0.59
N MET A 41 -6.01 12.82 0.00
CA MET A 41 -5.66 11.90 1.07
C MET A 41 -5.41 12.69 2.35
N TYR A 42 -5.80 12.14 3.49
CA TYR A 42 -5.69 12.80 4.79
C TYR A 42 -4.96 11.90 5.78
N PRO A 43 -3.63 11.76 5.57
CA PRO A 43 -2.83 10.86 6.35
C PRO A 43 -2.64 11.38 7.77
N THR A 44 -3.00 10.54 8.74
CA THR A 44 -2.79 10.80 10.17
C THR A 44 -1.81 9.77 10.71
N TYR A 45 -0.70 10.24 11.27
CA TYR A 45 0.32 9.41 11.90
C TYR A 45 0.19 9.50 13.42
N ILE A 46 -0.19 8.40 14.05
CA ILE A 46 -0.44 8.33 15.49
C ILE A 46 0.79 7.71 16.16
N PRO A 47 1.52 8.43 17.03
CA PRO A 47 2.71 7.88 17.68
C PRO A 47 2.33 6.74 18.63
N ILE A 48 3.06 5.64 18.53
CA ILE A 48 2.96 4.52 19.47
C ILE A 48 3.98 4.74 20.56
N ALA A 49 3.50 4.85 21.81
CA ALA A 49 4.38 5.11 22.93
C ALA A 49 5.42 3.97 23.08
N SER A 50 6.70 4.35 23.06
CA SER A 50 7.78 3.48 23.49
C SER A 50 7.74 3.40 25.02
N SER A 51 7.31 2.26 25.54
CA SER A 51 7.36 1.98 26.97
C SER A 51 8.81 1.75 27.35
N GLU A 52 9.46 2.82 27.83
CA GLU A 52 10.68 2.89 28.64
C GLU A 52 11.65 1.70 28.53
N SER A 53 12.78 1.93 27.83
CA SER A 53 14.17 1.61 28.23
C SER A 53 15.10 1.04 27.15
N VAL A 54 14.60 0.61 25.98
CA VAL A 54 15.45 -0.09 24.97
C VAL A 54 15.44 0.56 23.58
N SER A 55 14.45 1.40 23.25
CA SER A 55 14.47 2.10 21.97
C SER A 55 15.40 3.32 22.01
N PRO A 56 16.24 3.56 20.98
CA PRO A 56 16.85 4.87 20.78
C PRO A 56 15.73 5.91 20.78
N VAL A 57 15.81 6.91 21.66
CA VAL A 57 14.88 8.07 21.73
C VAL A 57 14.77 8.78 20.37
N LYS A 58 15.74 8.52 19.50
CA LYS A 58 15.91 9.01 18.15
C LYS A 58 14.86 8.53 17.15
N TYR A 59 14.37 7.29 17.24
CA TYR A 59 13.49 6.72 16.22
C TYR A 59 12.04 6.56 16.69
N GLY A 60 11.11 6.70 15.75
CA GLY A 60 9.67 6.69 16.01
C GLY A 60 8.91 5.52 15.39
N LEU A 61 7.86 5.06 16.06
CA LEU A 61 6.90 4.09 15.50
C LEU A 61 5.52 4.74 15.46
N TYR A 62 4.92 4.74 14.27
CA TYR A 62 3.64 5.39 14.02
C TYR A 62 2.61 4.40 13.47
N LEU A 63 1.38 4.49 13.95
CA LEU A 63 0.22 3.87 13.31
C LEU A 63 -0.34 4.84 12.27
N TYR A 64 -0.43 4.38 11.03
CA TYR A 64 -1.02 5.11 9.93
C TYR A 64 -2.54 4.98 9.93
N HIS A 65 -3.23 6.10 9.73
CA HIS A 65 -4.68 6.12 9.60
C HIS A 65 -5.14 7.17 8.58
N GLU A 66 -6.09 6.77 7.74
CA GLU A 66 -6.76 7.67 6.80
C GLU A 66 -7.97 8.34 7.45
N GLY A 67 -8.00 9.67 7.45
CA GLY A 67 -9.20 10.43 7.82
C GLY A 67 -8.93 11.59 8.78
N TRP A 68 -9.96 12.42 8.94
CA TRP A 68 -9.90 13.69 9.68
C TRP A 68 -10.41 13.61 11.11
N LYS A 69 -10.93 12.45 11.53
CA LYS A 69 -11.58 12.31 12.83
C LYS A 69 -10.49 12.30 13.92
N LYS A 70 -10.67 13.10 14.97
CA LYS A 70 -9.81 12.99 16.16
C LYS A 70 -10.03 11.61 16.78
N ILE A 71 -8.96 10.85 16.90
CA ILE A 71 -8.97 9.48 17.38
C ILE A 71 -8.37 9.45 18.78
N ASP A 72 -9.04 8.77 19.70
CA ASP A 72 -8.39 8.39 20.95
C ASP A 72 -7.38 7.28 20.65
N VAL A 73 -6.10 7.62 20.78
CA VAL A 73 -4.95 6.74 20.53
C VAL A 73 -5.11 5.41 21.27
N LYS A 74 -5.56 5.46 22.53
CA LYS A 74 -5.68 4.25 23.36
C LYS A 74 -6.85 3.37 22.92
N GLU A 75 -7.92 3.96 22.41
CA GLU A 75 -9.07 3.20 21.91
C GLU A 75 -8.80 2.60 20.54
N HIS A 76 -8.07 3.31 19.68
CA HIS A 76 -7.76 2.85 18.32
C HIS A 76 -6.74 1.72 18.30
N LEU A 77 -5.76 1.77 19.21
CA LEU A 77 -4.82 0.67 19.43
C LEU A 77 -5.48 -0.60 19.97
N LYS A 78 -6.66 -0.50 20.60
CA LYS A 78 -7.48 -1.65 21.05
C LYS A 78 -8.47 -2.16 20.01
N LYS A 79 -8.52 -1.52 18.84
CA LYS A 79 -9.42 -1.88 17.74
C LYS A 79 -8.65 -2.46 16.56
N LEU A 80 -7.34 -2.69 16.69
CA LEU A 80 -6.53 -3.27 15.63
C LEU A 80 -7.12 -4.62 15.27
N SER A 81 -7.44 -4.80 14.00
CA SER A 81 -8.33 -5.86 13.57
C SER A 81 -8.16 -6.23 12.11
N GLY A 82 -7.09 -5.75 11.48
CA GLY A 82 -6.60 -6.21 10.19
C GLY A 82 -5.22 -6.84 10.30
N VAL A 83 -4.67 -7.23 9.15
CA VAL A 83 -3.32 -7.77 9.07
C VAL A 83 -2.30 -6.64 9.30
N PRO A 84 -1.37 -6.76 10.26
CA PRO A 84 -0.38 -5.73 10.52
C PRO A 84 0.64 -5.66 9.39
N VAL A 85 0.86 -4.46 8.85
CA VAL A 85 1.88 -4.19 7.82
C VAL A 85 2.83 -3.14 8.34
N LEU A 86 4.13 -3.45 8.40
CA LEU A 86 5.17 -2.53 8.82
C LEU A 86 5.90 -1.94 7.60
N PHE A 87 5.81 -0.63 7.44
CA PHE A 87 6.55 0.13 6.44
C PHE A 87 7.91 0.56 7.00
N ILE A 88 8.97 0.21 6.28
CA ILE A 88 10.35 0.59 6.58
C ILE A 88 10.81 1.55 5.47
N PRO A 89 11.18 2.81 5.79
CA PRO A 89 11.66 3.75 4.80
C PRO A 89 13.03 3.31 4.25
N GLY A 90 13.31 3.67 3.00
CA GLY A 90 14.63 3.47 2.40
C GLY A 90 15.68 4.46 2.92
N ASN A 91 16.89 4.40 2.36
CA ASN A 91 17.99 5.31 2.68
C ASN A 91 17.59 6.78 2.49
N GLY A 92 17.71 7.61 3.53
CA GLY A 92 17.25 9.00 3.50
C GLY A 92 15.72 9.16 3.37
N GLY A 93 14.97 8.07 3.53
CA GLY A 93 13.54 8.02 3.35
C GLY A 93 12.77 8.47 4.59
N SER A 94 11.52 8.89 4.39
CA SER A 94 10.63 9.26 5.48
C SER A 94 9.48 8.26 5.59
N TYR A 95 9.08 7.96 6.84
CA TYR A 95 7.89 7.17 7.16
C TYR A 95 6.61 7.70 6.48
N LYS A 96 6.56 8.99 6.13
CA LYS A 96 5.42 9.62 5.45
C LYS A 96 5.14 9.07 4.04
N GLN A 97 6.12 8.37 3.45
CA GLN A 97 5.94 7.68 2.17
C GLN A 97 4.92 6.53 2.27
N ALA A 98 4.66 6.02 3.48
CA ALA A 98 3.66 5.00 3.75
C ALA A 98 2.27 5.38 3.22
N SER A 99 1.90 6.68 3.25
CA SER A 99 0.57 7.07 2.75
C SER A 99 0.40 6.88 1.24
N CYS A 100 1.42 7.19 0.45
CA CYS A 100 1.36 6.98 -1.00
C CYS A 100 1.22 5.50 -1.32
N PHE A 101 1.96 4.66 -0.59
CA PHE A 101 1.88 3.21 -0.72
C PHE A 101 0.53 2.66 -0.29
N CYS A 102 0.00 3.14 0.85
CA CYS A 102 -1.34 2.80 1.32
C CYS A 102 -2.40 3.16 0.27
N HIS A 103 -2.38 4.40 -0.24
CA HIS A 103 -3.29 4.84 -1.29
C HIS A 103 -3.21 3.96 -2.54
N PHE A 104 -2.00 3.61 -2.98
CA PHE A 104 -1.79 2.70 -4.10
C PHE A 104 -2.42 1.32 -3.85
N ILE A 105 -2.24 0.75 -2.66
CA ILE A 105 -2.86 -0.54 -2.30
C ILE A 105 -4.39 -0.45 -2.24
N TYR A 106 -4.94 0.63 -1.67
CA TYR A 106 -6.39 0.79 -1.51
C TYR A 106 -7.14 1.17 -2.80
N ASN A 107 -6.53 1.94 -3.72
CA ASN A 107 -7.18 2.35 -4.98
C ASN A 107 -6.99 1.35 -6.13
N THR A 108 -6.15 0.33 -5.97
CA THR A 108 -5.92 -0.67 -7.02
C THR A 108 -7.01 -1.74 -7.02
N GLU A 109 -8.28 -1.34 -7.24
CA GLU A 109 -9.35 -2.27 -7.63
C GLU A 109 -9.32 -2.59 -9.14
N ARG A 110 -8.42 -1.95 -9.91
CA ARG A 110 -8.44 -1.99 -11.40
C ARG A 110 -7.15 -2.47 -12.06
N SER A 111 -6.32 -3.26 -11.37
CA SER A 111 -5.18 -3.94 -12.02
C SER A 111 -4.72 -5.18 -11.26
N TYR A 112 -5.51 -6.23 -11.34
CA TYR A 112 -5.05 -7.63 -11.16
C TYR A 112 -3.81 -7.98 -12.03
N PHE A 113 -3.52 -7.15 -13.05
CA PHE A 113 -2.44 -7.32 -14.01
C PHE A 113 -1.06 -6.80 -13.56
N VAL A 114 -0.97 -5.75 -12.72
CA VAL A 114 0.34 -5.11 -12.38
C VAL A 114 0.91 -5.58 -11.05
N ILE A 115 0.08 -6.07 -10.13
CA ILE A 115 0.58 -6.63 -8.87
C ILE A 115 1.25 -7.99 -9.12
N ASN A 116 1.80 -8.37 -10.29
CA ASN A 116 2.38 -9.71 -10.52
C ASN A 116 3.85 -9.79 -10.10
N THR A 117 4.20 -9.04 -9.06
CA THR A 117 5.50 -9.08 -8.39
C THR A 117 5.28 -9.82 -7.06
N LEU A 118 5.90 -10.99 -6.96
CA LEU A 118 5.49 -12.16 -6.16
C LEU A 118 5.27 -11.98 -4.65
N LEU A 119 5.72 -10.88 -4.02
CA LEU A 119 5.69 -10.76 -2.55
C LEU A 119 4.49 -9.96 -2.01
N VAL A 120 3.94 -9.02 -2.79
CA VAL A 120 2.80 -8.15 -2.36
C VAL A 120 1.45 -8.84 -2.55
N ARG A 121 1.34 -9.78 -3.49
CA ARG A 121 0.09 -10.53 -3.74
C ARG A 121 -0.28 -11.41 -2.56
N SER A 122 0.69 -12.13 -1.99
CA SER A 122 0.40 -13.11 -0.94
C SER A 122 -0.17 -12.42 0.31
N LEU A 123 0.43 -11.32 0.76
CA LEU A 123 -0.08 -10.55 1.90
C LEU A 123 -1.43 -9.88 1.63
N ALA A 124 -1.57 -9.19 0.48
CA ALA A 124 -2.81 -8.49 0.16
C ALA A 124 -3.97 -9.48 -0.11
N ALA A 125 -3.73 -10.55 -0.86
CA ALA A 125 -4.72 -11.58 -1.15
C ALA A 125 -5.10 -12.36 0.11
N GLU A 126 -4.13 -12.68 0.98
CA GLU A 126 -4.41 -13.37 2.24
C GLU A 126 -5.22 -12.49 3.19
N SER A 127 -4.90 -11.18 3.25
CA SER A 127 -5.67 -10.22 4.04
C SER A 127 -7.11 -10.04 3.53
N ASP A 128 -7.33 -10.02 2.21
CA ASP A 128 -8.66 -9.88 1.61
C ASP A 128 -9.46 -11.18 1.76
N ARG A 129 -8.82 -12.35 1.59
CA ARG A 129 -9.41 -13.67 1.88
C ARG A 129 -9.87 -13.75 3.33
N ALA A 130 -9.01 -13.36 4.28
CA ALA A 130 -9.31 -13.39 5.69
C ALA A 130 -10.35 -12.31 6.08
N TYR A 131 -10.40 -11.16 5.41
CA TYR A 131 -11.48 -10.17 5.57
C TYR A 131 -12.84 -10.71 5.09
N GLN A 132 -12.85 -11.43 3.96
CA GLN A 132 -14.05 -12.04 3.36
C GLN A 132 -14.44 -13.39 4.01
N SER A 133 -13.79 -13.80 5.10
CA SER A 133 -14.03 -15.08 5.80
C SER A 133 -13.85 -16.33 4.92
N GLY A 134 -12.90 -16.29 3.99
CA GLY A 134 -12.58 -17.44 3.13
C GLY A 134 -11.89 -18.61 3.88
N PRO A 135 -11.85 -19.81 3.30
CA PRO A 135 -11.14 -20.96 3.88
C PRO A 135 -9.61 -20.74 3.86
N LEU A 136 -8.89 -21.21 4.90
CA LEU A 136 -7.43 -21.06 5.01
C LEU A 136 -6.71 -21.98 4.03
N ASP A 137 -5.87 -21.44 3.16
CA ASP A 137 -5.01 -22.22 2.28
C ASP A 137 -3.61 -22.36 2.90
N ARG A 138 -3.29 -23.57 3.39
CA ARG A 138 -2.04 -23.84 4.14
C ARG A 138 -0.79 -23.75 3.27
N THR A 139 -0.92 -23.79 1.95
CA THR A 139 0.21 -23.80 1.01
C THR A 139 1.00 -22.48 1.03
N PHE A 140 0.34 -21.33 1.20
CA PHE A 140 0.99 -20.01 1.25
C PHE A 140 1.97 -19.84 2.43
N TYR A 141 1.67 -20.43 3.58
CA TYR A 141 2.51 -20.30 4.78
C TYR A 141 3.73 -21.23 4.75
N GLN A 142 3.64 -22.35 4.03
CA GLN A 142 4.73 -23.32 3.90
C GLN A 142 5.84 -22.84 2.95
N GLU A 143 5.52 -21.99 1.98
CA GLU A 143 6.52 -21.36 1.10
C GLU A 143 7.35 -20.27 1.81
N ALA A 144 6.81 -19.64 2.85
CA ALA A 144 7.50 -18.60 3.62
C ALA A 144 8.45 -19.17 4.70
N SER A 145 8.31 -20.45 5.07
CA SER A 145 9.27 -21.12 5.96
C SER A 145 10.53 -21.50 5.16
N LEU A 146 11.68 -20.97 5.58
CA LEU A 146 12.99 -21.29 5.00
C LEU A 146 13.24 -22.82 5.01
N SER A 147 13.85 -23.31 3.93
CA SER A 147 14.24 -24.72 3.79
C SER A 147 15.09 -25.17 4.99
N PRO A 148 14.95 -26.42 5.48
CA PRO A 148 15.65 -26.94 6.66
C PRO A 148 17.19 -26.94 6.61
N GLU A 149 17.80 -26.52 5.51
CA GLU A 149 19.26 -26.52 5.34
C GLU A 149 19.96 -25.37 6.09
N GLU A 150 19.23 -24.34 6.51
CA GLU A 150 19.77 -23.21 7.29
C GLU A 150 19.23 -23.18 8.73
N GLY A 151 19.72 -24.08 9.58
CA GLY A 151 20.02 -23.86 11.01
C GLY A 151 18.99 -23.22 11.98
N GLY A 152 17.74 -23.01 11.61
CA GLY A 152 16.71 -22.39 12.44
C GLY A 152 15.90 -23.43 13.23
N ALA A 153 15.75 -23.22 14.55
CA ALA A 153 14.93 -24.07 15.41
C ALA A 153 13.50 -24.22 14.87
N TYR A 154 12.97 -25.44 14.91
CA TYR A 154 11.60 -25.76 14.51
C TYR A 154 10.62 -25.01 15.41
N ILE A 155 10.12 -23.86 14.95
CA ILE A 155 9.03 -23.15 15.65
C ILE A 155 7.78 -23.97 15.34
N ASP A 156 7.33 -24.75 16.32
CA ASP A 156 6.10 -25.53 16.24
C ASP A 156 4.89 -24.59 16.14
N LEU A 157 4.50 -24.31 14.89
CA LEU A 157 3.37 -23.42 14.53
C LEU A 157 2.00 -24.05 14.80
N SER A 158 1.93 -25.29 15.33
CA SER A 158 0.67 -25.98 15.60
C SER A 158 -0.21 -25.31 16.66
N GLY A 159 0.34 -24.37 17.44
CA GLY A 159 -0.37 -23.60 18.47
C GLY A 159 -0.90 -22.23 18.01
N PHE A 160 -0.56 -21.75 16.81
CA PHE A 160 -1.01 -20.43 16.35
C PHE A 160 -2.42 -20.50 15.77
N GLN A 161 -3.41 -20.12 16.57
CA GLN A 161 -4.80 -19.96 16.12
C GLN A 161 -4.94 -18.57 15.48
N LEU A 162 -4.66 -18.49 14.17
CA LEU A 162 -4.91 -17.29 13.39
C LEU A 162 -6.43 -17.00 13.38
N PRO A 163 -6.87 -15.76 13.59
CA PRO A 163 -8.29 -15.43 13.48
C PRO A 163 -8.75 -15.67 12.04
N ASN A 164 -9.82 -16.44 11.88
CA ASN A 164 -10.37 -16.79 10.57
C ASN A 164 -11.04 -15.60 9.87
N GLN A 165 -11.29 -14.50 10.59
CA GLN A 165 -11.95 -13.31 10.07
C GLN A 165 -11.40 -12.02 10.68
N TYR A 166 -11.03 -11.08 9.82
CA TYR A 166 -10.60 -9.73 10.21
C TYR A 166 -11.71 -8.71 9.91
N THR A 167 -11.86 -7.66 10.74
CA THR A 167 -12.86 -6.60 10.51
C THR A 167 -12.32 -5.44 9.66
N ARG A 168 -11.01 -5.42 9.40
CA ARG A 168 -10.33 -4.51 8.46
C ARG A 168 -9.33 -5.30 7.63
N ARG A 169 -8.96 -4.82 6.44
CA ARG A 169 -7.98 -5.53 5.59
C ARG A 169 -6.56 -5.43 6.18
N LEU A 170 -6.03 -4.20 6.27
CA LEU A 170 -4.66 -3.94 6.69
C LEU A 170 -4.61 -2.85 7.76
N ASP A 171 -3.78 -3.07 8.79
CA ASP A 171 -3.39 -2.06 9.77
C ASP A 171 -1.94 -1.65 9.48
N TRP A 172 -1.76 -0.39 9.06
CA TRP A 172 -0.48 0.12 8.58
C TRP A 172 0.33 0.76 9.71
N PHE A 173 1.55 0.30 9.89
CA PHE A 173 2.55 0.86 10.80
C PHE A 173 3.71 1.41 9.98
N ALA A 174 4.35 2.47 10.45
CA ALA A 174 5.49 3.08 9.79
C ALA A 174 6.57 3.43 10.81
N VAL A 175 7.80 3.05 10.48
CA VAL A 175 9.00 3.35 11.27
C VAL A 175 9.62 4.66 10.77
N ASP A 176 9.94 5.56 11.69
CA ASP A 176 10.67 6.79 11.43
C ASP A 176 12.14 6.62 11.82
N LEU A 177 13.00 6.62 10.79
CA LEU A 177 14.46 6.51 10.91
C LEU A 177 15.14 7.88 10.77
N GLU A 178 14.41 8.98 11.03
CA GLU A 178 14.89 10.37 10.96
C GLU A 178 15.47 10.77 9.59
N GLY A 179 15.21 9.99 8.54
CA GLY A 179 15.75 10.25 7.20
C GLY A 179 17.28 10.14 7.12
N GLU A 180 17.91 9.30 7.95
CA GLU A 180 19.35 9.11 7.91
C GLU A 180 19.84 8.28 6.72
N HIS A 181 21.11 8.45 6.39
CA HIS A 181 21.75 7.81 5.24
C HIS A 181 22.52 6.53 5.62
N SER A 182 21.79 5.46 5.96
CA SER A 182 22.35 4.16 6.38
C SER A 182 23.08 3.39 5.27
N ALA A 183 22.96 3.79 4.00
CA ALA A 183 23.59 3.06 2.90
C ALA A 183 25.14 3.09 2.92
N MET A 184 25.74 4.09 3.57
CA MET A 184 27.21 4.26 3.62
C MET A 184 27.80 4.11 5.02
N ASP A 185 26.96 3.94 6.05
CA ASP A 185 27.38 3.86 7.45
C ASP A 185 26.80 2.60 8.10
N GLY A 186 27.68 1.64 8.37
CA GLY A 186 27.31 0.36 8.97
C GLY A 186 26.80 0.49 10.42
N ALA A 187 27.27 1.48 11.18
CA ALA A 187 26.80 1.70 12.55
C ALA A 187 25.35 2.20 12.57
N ILE A 188 25.01 3.10 11.64
CA ILE A 188 23.63 3.58 11.46
C ILE A 188 22.73 2.43 10.98
N LEU A 189 23.22 1.60 10.05
CA LEU A 189 22.46 0.44 9.57
C LEU A 189 22.17 -0.58 10.68
N GLU A 190 23.12 -0.81 11.59
CA GLU A 190 22.93 -1.67 12.75
C GLU A 190 21.88 -1.08 13.71
N GLU A 191 21.98 0.22 14.04
CA GLU A 191 20.99 0.91 14.88
C GLU A 191 19.57 0.87 14.28
N HIS A 192 19.47 1.04 12.95
CA HIS A 192 18.19 0.95 12.22
C HIS A 192 17.62 -0.45 12.27
N THR A 193 18.48 -1.47 12.13
CA THR A 193 18.07 -2.88 12.17
C THR A 193 17.56 -3.25 13.57
N GLU A 194 18.27 -2.85 14.62
CA GLU A 194 17.85 -3.05 16.01
C GLU A 194 16.49 -2.39 16.28
N TYR A 195 16.29 -1.17 15.79
CA TYR A 195 15.01 -0.48 15.96
C TYR A 195 13.87 -1.15 15.20
N VAL A 196 14.10 -1.62 13.98
CA VAL A 196 13.09 -2.35 13.20
C VAL A 196 12.69 -3.65 13.91
N VAL A 197 13.65 -4.39 14.46
CA VAL A 197 13.35 -5.59 15.26
C VAL A 197 12.50 -5.23 16.49
N TYR A 198 12.86 -4.17 17.21
CA TYR A 198 12.04 -3.64 18.31
C TYR A 198 10.60 -3.31 17.86
N ALA A 199 10.45 -2.63 16.71
CA ALA A 199 9.15 -2.28 16.15
C ALA A 199 8.31 -3.53 15.81
N ILE A 200 8.92 -4.56 15.22
CA ILE A 200 8.25 -5.84 14.93
C ILE A 200 7.73 -6.48 16.21
N HIS A 201 8.56 -6.57 17.25
CA HIS A 201 8.13 -7.10 18.54
C HIS A 201 6.98 -6.28 19.14
N LYS A 202 7.03 -4.95 19.00
CA LYS A 202 5.98 -4.07 19.52
C LYS A 202 4.66 -4.24 18.77
N VAL A 203 4.68 -4.31 17.44
CA VAL A 203 3.49 -4.51 16.60
C VAL A 203 2.89 -5.89 16.82
N SER A 204 3.74 -6.92 16.91
CA SER A 204 3.31 -8.28 17.24
C SER A 204 2.62 -8.32 18.60
N LEU A 205 3.21 -7.69 19.62
CA LEU A 205 2.62 -7.61 20.96
C LEU A 205 1.30 -6.84 20.98
N LEU A 206 1.17 -5.74 20.22
CA LEU A 206 -0.10 -5.02 20.07
C LEU A 206 -1.17 -5.91 19.44
N SER A 207 -0.81 -6.65 18.39
CA SER A 207 -1.70 -7.59 17.71
C SER A 207 -2.05 -8.82 18.57
N PHE A 208 -1.17 -9.21 19.49
CA PHE A 208 -1.33 -10.38 20.36
C PHE A 208 -2.03 -10.07 21.68
N LEU A 209 -1.91 -8.85 22.22
CA LEU A 209 -2.66 -8.42 23.40
C LEU A 209 -4.17 -8.38 23.13
N ASP A 210 -4.57 -8.07 21.91
CA ASP A 210 -5.98 -8.15 21.49
C ASP A 210 -6.47 -9.61 21.48
N TYR A 211 -5.62 -10.59 21.19
CA TYR A 211 -5.95 -12.04 21.24
C TYR A 211 -6.18 -12.56 22.68
N ILE A 212 -5.38 -12.12 23.66
CA ILE A 212 -5.51 -12.55 25.06
C ILE A 212 -6.70 -11.87 25.77
N GLN A 213 -7.13 -10.69 25.33
CA GLN A 213 -8.32 -10.02 25.89
C GLN A 213 -9.66 -10.62 25.44
N GLY A 214 -9.66 -11.74 24.68
CA GLY A 214 -10.87 -12.52 24.39
C GLY A 214 -11.89 -11.73 23.57
N LYS A 215 -11.48 -11.22 22.41
CA LYS A 215 -12.38 -10.71 21.38
C LYS A 215 -12.16 -11.45 20.07
#